data_AF-A0A1Y4SZ20-F1
#
_entry.id   AF-A0A1Y4SZ20-F1
#
_cell.length_a   1.000
_cell.length_b   1.000
_cell.length_c   1.000
_cell.angle_alpha   90.00
_cell.angle_beta   90.00
_cell.angle_gamma   90.00
#
_symmetry.space_group_name_H-M   'P 1'
#
loop_
_entity.id
_entity.type
_entity.pdbx_description
1 polymer ?
#
loop_
_entity_poly.entity_id
_entity_poly.type
_entity_poly.pdbx_seq_one_letter_code
_entity_poly.pdbx_strand_id
1 'polypeptide(L)' 'MEIRQKFCTYQELADAVGCSYQQIAKVHAKRIIELFGIDKNRLPKAGLLPIEACEQYFDVTHPIEKRKESFIPTAK' A
#
# COMPACT_ATOMS: atom_id res chain seq x y z
N MET A 1 8.89 -8.43 -19.12
CA MET A 1 9.51 -8.25 -17.80
C MET A 1 8.78 -9.13 -16.81
N GLU A 2 9.46 -10.12 -16.23
CA GLU A 2 8.90 -10.97 -15.17
C GLU A 2 8.71 -10.12 -13.91
N ILE A 3 7.48 -9.70 -13.64
CA ILE A 3 7.12 -9.07 -12.36
C ILE A 3 7.15 -10.19 -11.31
N ARG A 4 8.33 -10.55 -10.83
CA ARG A 4 8.45 -11.32 -9.59
C ARG A 4 7.98 -10.39 -8.48
N GLN A 5 6.68 -10.43 -8.19
CA GLN A 5 6.10 -9.73 -7.04
C GLN A 5 6.81 -10.25 -5.79
N LYS A 6 7.80 -9.50 -5.32
CA LYS A 6 8.41 -9.75 -4.03
C LYS A 6 7.41 -9.26 -2.99
N PHE A 7 7.16 -10.08 -1.97
CA PHE A 7 6.28 -9.74 -0.87
C PHE A 7 7.15 -9.48 0.37
N CYS A 8 6.78 -8.49 1.17
CA CYS A 8 7.36 -8.27 2.50
C CYS A 8 6.33 -8.53 3.58
N THR A 9 6.78 -8.98 4.74
CA THR A 9 5.94 -9.10 5.93
C THR A 9 5.68 -7.74 6.57
N TYR A 10 4.59 -7.62 7.33
CA TYR A 10 4.34 -6.42 8.15
C TYR A 10 5.47 -6.12 9.13
N GLN A 11 6.17 -7.16 9.61
CA GLN A 11 7.30 -7.00 10.53
C GLN A 11 8.51 -6.40 9.82
N GLU A 12 8.87 -6.88 8.63
CA GLU A 12 9.95 -6.30 7.83
C GLU A 12 9.63 -4.87 7.40
N LEU A 13 8.37 -4.60 7.04
CA LEU A 13 7.94 -3.25 6.70
C LEU A 13 7.98 -2.32 7.91
N ALA A 14 7.59 -2.81 9.08
CA ALA A 14 7.68 -2.06 10.33
C ALA A 14 9.13 -1.70 10.68
N ASP A 15 10.04 -2.65 10.51
CA ASP A 15 11.47 -2.47 10.74
C ASP A 15 12.09 -1.45 9.77
N ALA A 16 11.80 -1.60 8.47
CA ALA A 16 12.31 -0.71 7.42
C ALA A 16 11.83 0.74 7.56
N VAL A 17 10.59 0.94 8.01
CA VAL A 17 9.98 2.27 8.20
C VAL A 17 10.29 2.85 9.59
N GLY A 18 10.78 2.02 10.53
CA GLY A 18 10.97 2.43 11.93
C GLY A 18 9.65 2.67 12.67
N CYS A 19 8.60 1.90 12.34
CA CYS A 19 7.26 2.04 12.92
C CYS A 19 6.83 0.79 13.70
N SER A 20 5.79 0.92 14.53
CA SER A 20 5.23 -0.23 15.24
C SER A 20 4.50 -1.18 14.28
N TYR A 21 4.68 -2.49 14.47
CA TYR A 21 3.93 -3.54 13.76
C TYR A 21 2.41 -3.27 13.77
N GLN A 22 1.86 -2.80 14.89
CA GLN A 22 0.42 -2.53 14.98
C GLN A 22 -0.03 -1.38 14.07
N GLN A 23 0.82 -0.36 13.87
CA GLN A 23 0.57 0.72 12.93
C GLN A 23 0.56 0.19 11.49
N ILE A 24 1.55 -0.64 11.13
CA ILE A 24 1.60 -1.27 9.82
C ILE A 24 0.34 -2.12 9.58
N ALA A 25 0.02 -3.04 10.50
CA ALA A 25 -1.08 -3.98 10.34
C ALA A 25 -2.47 -3.32 10.29
N LYS A 26 -2.69 -2.24 11.05
CA LYS A 26 -4.02 -1.59 11.15
C LYS A 26 -4.21 -0.41 10.20
N VAL A 27 -3.16 0.37 9.96
CA VAL A 27 -3.25 1.64 9.23
C VAL A 27 -2.63 1.50 7.84
N HIS A 28 -1.34 1.17 7.76
CA HIS A 28 -0.61 1.21 6.49
C HIS A 28 -1.04 0.08 5.55
N ALA A 29 -1.16 -1.15 6.05
CA ALA A 29 -1.59 -2.29 5.24
C ALA A 29 -2.95 -2.03 4.59
N LYS A 30 -3.92 -1.49 5.35
CA LYS A 30 -5.22 -1.14 4.81
C LYS A 30 -5.11 -0.08 3.70
N ARG A 31 -4.34 1.00 3.94
CA ARG A 31 -4.14 2.08 2.97
C ARG A 31 -3.43 1.62 1.71
N ILE A 32 -2.39 0.80 1.83
CA ILE A 32 -1.64 0.25 0.68
C ILE A 32 -2.58 -0.61 -0.16
N ILE A 33 -3.37 -1.49 0.47
CA ILE A 33 -4.34 -2.33 -0.22
C ILE A 33 -5.39 -1.47 -0.97
N GLU A 34 -5.92 -0.43 -0.32
CA GLU A 34 -6.91 0.47 -0.92
C GLU A 34 -6.32 1.33 -2.06
N LEU A 35 -5.11 1.86 -1.89
CA LEU A 35 -4.45 2.72 -2.88
C LEU A 35 -4.03 1.96 -4.13
N PHE A 36 -3.52 0.75 -3.97
CA PHE A 36 -3.01 -0.07 -5.07
C PHE A 36 -4.03 -1.09 -5.58
N GLY A 37 -5.25 -1.12 -5.04
CA GLY A 37 -6.30 -2.05 -5.45
C GLY A 37 -5.90 -3.52 -5.29
N ILE A 38 -5.14 -3.84 -4.25
CA ILE A 38 -4.62 -5.20 -4.03
C ILE A 38 -5.76 -6.10 -3.57
N ASP A 39 -5.98 -7.22 -4.26
CA ASP A 39 -6.96 -8.19 -3.81
C ASP A 39 -6.41 -9.03 -2.64
N LYS A 40 -7.05 -8.95 -1.48
CA LYS A 40 -6.62 -9.68 -0.28
C LYS A 40 -6.66 -11.20 -0.45
N ASN A 41 -7.49 -11.72 -1.35
CA ASN A 41 -7.58 -13.15 -1.64
C ASN A 41 -6.46 -13.61 -2.59
N ARG A 42 -5.79 -12.67 -3.28
CA ARG A 42 -4.60 -12.96 -4.11
C ARG A 42 -3.29 -12.87 -3.32
N LEU A 43 -3.33 -12.43 -2.06
CA LEU A 43 -2.14 -12.43 -1.22
C LEU A 43 -1.79 -13.88 -0.82
N PRO A 44 -0.52 -14.28 -0.93
CA PRO A 44 -0.11 -15.66 -0.63
C PRO A 44 -0.29 -16.02 0.85
N LYS A 45 -0.29 -15.01 1.75
CA LYS A 45 -0.54 -15.19 3.17
C LYS A 45 -1.03 -13.89 3.80
N ALA A 46 -1.86 -13.99 4.83
CA ALA A 46 -2.18 -12.86 5.69
C ALA A 46 -0.88 -12.28 6.32
N GLY A 47 -0.72 -10.96 6.28
CA GLY A 47 0.49 -10.30 6.80
C GLY A 47 1.59 -10.04 5.77
N LEU A 48 1.34 -10.35 4.49
CA LEU A 48 2.24 -10.04 3.38
C LEU A 48 1.66 -8.94 2.50
N LEU A 49 2.52 -8.03 2.03
CA LEU A 49 2.20 -6.99 1.05
C LEU A 49 3.21 -7.00 -0.08
N PRO A 50 2.83 -6.59 -1.29
CA PRO A 50 3.77 -6.41 -2.39
C PRO A 50 4.78 -5.31 -2.03
N ILE A 51 6.08 -5.62 -2.15
CA ILE A 51 7.16 -4.69 -1.81
C ILE A 51 7.03 -3.41 -2.62
N GLU A 52 6.75 -3.50 -3.92
CA GLU A 52 6.62 -2.32 -4.78
C GLU A 52 5.51 -1.36 -4.31
N ALA A 53 4.39 -1.90 -3.83
CA ALA A 53 3.29 -1.09 -3.31
C ALA A 53 3.68 -0.43 -1.97
N CYS A 54 4.45 -1.12 -1.14
CA CYS A 54 4.99 -0.57 0.09
C CYS A 54 6.02 0.54 -0.19
N GLU A 55 6.97 0.29 -1.08
CA GLU A 55 7.99 1.26 -1.49
C GLU A 55 7.31 2.51 -2.05
N GLN A 56 6.40 2.39 -3.02
CA GLN A 56 5.66 3.52 -3.55
C GLN A 56 4.79 4.24 -2.51
N TYR A 57 4.28 3.54 -1.49
CA TYR A 57 3.51 4.17 -0.42
C TYR A 57 4.37 5.04 0.50
N PHE A 58 5.60 4.61 0.80
CA PHE A 58 6.51 5.30 1.71
C PHE A 58 7.50 6.23 0.99
N ASP A 59 7.61 6.12 -0.34
CA ASP A 59 8.42 7.01 -1.17
C ASP A 59 7.77 8.41 -1.23
N VAL A 60 8.20 9.29 -0.33
CA VAL A 60 7.73 10.69 -0.24
C VAL A 60 8.21 11.56 -1.41
N THR A 61 9.10 11.04 -2.26
CA THR A 61 9.65 11.72 -3.44
C THR A 61 8.73 11.67 -4.65
N HIS A 62 7.80 10.72 -4.71
CA HIS A 62 6.77 10.68 -5.75
C HIS A 62 5.39 10.90 -5.11
N PRO A 63 4.70 12.03 -5.41
CA PRO A 63 3.35 12.21 -4.90
C PRO A 63 2.47 11.08 -5.45
N ILE A 64 1.98 10.23 -4.56
CA ILE A 64 0.96 9.24 -4.90
C ILE A 64 -0.27 10.04 -5.30
N GLU A 65 -0.48 10.21 -6.61
CA GLU A 65 -1.72 10.75 -7.13
C GLU A 65 -2.83 9.77 -6.77
N LYS A 66 -3.47 9.98 -5.61
CA LYS A 66 -4.85 9.55 -5.44
C LYS A 66 -5.57 10.04 -6.68
N ARG A 67 -6.09 9.15 -7.53
CA ARG A 67 -7.09 9.51 -8.54
C ARG A 67 -8.17 10.30 -7.81
N LYS A 68 -8.05 11.63 -7.85
CA LYS A 68 -9.15 12.52 -7.55
C LYS A 68 -10.07 12.33 -8.73
N GLU A 69 -11.05 11.44 -8.60
CA GLU A 69 -12.25 11.63 -9.39
C GLU A 69 -12.70 13.06 -9.10
N SER A 70 -12.60 13.91 -10.11
CA SER A 70 -13.00 15.30 -10.04
C SER A 70 -14.46 15.32 -9.64
N PHE A 71 -14.75 15.64 -8.38
CA PHE A 71 -16.09 15.99 -7.97
C PHE A 71 -16.45 17.25 -8.74
N ILE A 72 -17.22 17.11 -9.81
CA ILE A 72 -17.82 18.23 -10.54
C ILE A 72 -19.10 18.57 -9.77
N PRO A 73 -19.16 19.66 -8.98
CA PRO A 73 -20.44 20.13 -8.49
C PRO A 73 -21.18 20.68 -9.71
N THR A 74 -22.10 19.88 -10.27
CA THR A 74 -23.07 20.37 -11.23
C THR A 74 -24.00 21.32 -10.49
N ALA A 75 -23.70 22.62 -10.55
CA ALA A 75 -24.60 23.67 -10.13
C ALA A 75 -25.88 23.59 -11.00
N LYS A 76 -27.04 23.58 -10.35
CA LYS A 76 -28.34 23.87 -10.96
C LYS A 76 -28.88 25.14 -10.36
#